data_AF-A0A6P0XZB7-F1
#
_entry.id   AF-A0A6P0XZB7-F1
#
_cell.length_a   1.000
_cell.length_b   1.000
_cell.length_c   1.000
_cell.angle_alpha   90.00
_cell.angle_beta   90.00
_cell.angle_gamma   90.00
#
_symmetry.space_group_name_H-M   'P 1'
#
loop_
_entity.id
_entity.type
_entity.pdbx_description
1 polymer ?
#
loop_
_entity_poly.entity_id
_entity_poly.type
_entity_poly.pdbx_seq_one_letter_code
_entity_poly.pdbx_strand_id
1 'polypeptide(L)' 'MPKADSSTDFTNSASGVIRLKPQQFIHILDNNTGVTRLEIGPQTITLQDAERLILKPTQAIVVSP' A
#
# COMPACT_ATOMS: atom_id res chain seq x y z
N MET A 1 -20.53 -8.36 20.61
CA MET A 1 -19.05 -8.37 20.52
C MET A 1 -18.66 -7.85 19.14
N PRO A 2 -17.84 -6.79 19.03
CA PRO A 2 -17.59 -6.11 17.75
C PRO A 2 -16.46 -6.83 17.00
N LYS A 3 -16.71 -7.34 15.79
CA LYS A 3 -15.64 -7.71 14.86
C LYS A 3 -15.56 -6.65 13.78
N ALA A 4 -14.44 -5.95 13.86
CA ALA A 4 -13.90 -4.93 12.97
C ALA A 4 -14.31 -5.08 11.51
N ASP A 5 -14.65 -3.93 10.93
CA ASP A 5 -14.89 -3.70 9.51
C ASP A 5 -13.77 -4.26 8.63
N SER A 6 -13.95 -5.48 8.11
CA SER A 6 -13.18 -6.01 7.00
C SER A 6 -13.99 -5.93 5.71
N SER A 7 -14.58 -4.78 5.43
CA SER A 7 -14.91 -4.39 4.06
C SER A 7 -13.57 -4.17 3.37
N THR A 8 -12.91 -5.28 3.00
CA THR A 8 -11.75 -5.29 2.12
C THR A 8 -12.26 -4.94 0.74
N ASP A 9 -12.61 -3.67 0.57
CA ASP A 9 -12.86 -3.08 -0.72
C ASP A 9 -11.53 -3.12 -1.47
N PHE A 10 -11.35 -4.20 -2.23
CA PHE A 10 -10.50 -4.24 -3.42
C PHE A 10 -11.09 -3.30 -4.48
N THR A 11 -11.44 -2.08 -4.10
CA THR A 11 -11.67 -0.98 -5.03
C THR A 11 -10.32 -0.68 -5.62
N ASN A 12 -10.09 -1.34 -6.75
CA ASN A 12 -9.22 -0.96 -7.84
C ASN A 12 -9.18 0.57 -7.96
N SER A 13 -8.30 1.23 -7.21
CA SER A 13 -7.91 2.61 -7.48
C SER A 13 -7.01 2.57 -8.71
N ALA A 14 -7.67 2.32 -9.84
CA ALA A 14 -7.14 2.48 -11.17
C ALA A 14 -6.79 3.96 -11.34
N SER A 15 -5.56 4.36 -11.03
CA SER A 15 -4.90 5.56 -11.55
C SER A 15 -3.55 5.78 -10.88
N GLY A 16 -2.54 5.08 -11.38
CA GLY A 16 -1.22 5.63 -11.77
C GLY A 16 -0.32 6.34 -10.76
N VAL A 17 -0.77 6.91 -9.64
CA VAL A 17 0.09 7.69 -8.71
C VAL A 17 -0.45 7.64 -7.29
N ILE A 18 0.38 7.17 -6.35
CA ILE A 18 0.09 7.01 -4.93
C ILE A 18 1.01 7.94 -4.15
N ARG A 19 0.45 8.84 -3.35
CA ARG A 19 1.21 9.75 -2.50
C ARG A 19 1.29 9.21 -1.08
N LEU A 20 2.49 8.83 -0.63
CA LEU A 20 2.76 8.39 0.73
C LEU A 20 3.13 9.59 1.60
N LYS A 21 2.44 9.76 2.72
CA LYS A 21 2.83 10.71 3.77
C LYS A 21 3.99 10.15 4.61
N PRO A 22 4.68 10.97 5.43
CA PRO A 22 5.64 10.46 6.40
C PRO A 22 5.02 9.38 7.29
N GLN A 23 5.79 8.36 7.65
CA GLN A 23 5.34 7.21 8.45
C GLN A 23 4.21 6.40 7.80
N GLN A 24 3.97 6.52 6.49
CA GLN A 24 3.10 5.61 5.77
C GLN A 24 3.90 4.60 4.98
N PHE A 25 3.31 3.42 4.78
CA PHE A 25 3.86 2.39 3.93
C PHE A 25 2.80 1.73 3.05
N ILE A 26 3.23 1.18 1.91
CA ILE A 26 2.41 0.36 1.01
C ILE A 26 3.16 -0.88 0.59
N HIS A 27 2.39 -1.88 0.15
CA HIS A 27 2.94 -3.05 -0.51
C HIS A 27 2.49 -3.07 -1.96
N ILE A 28 3.46 -3.22 -2.85
CA ILE A 28 3.25 -3.37 -4.29
C ILE A 28 3.75 -4.74 -4.69
N LEU A 29 2.91 -5.50 -5.37
CA LEU A 29 3.25 -6.78 -5.98
C LEU A 29 3.65 -6.53 -7.44
N ASP A 30 4.85 -6.93 -7.80
CA ASP A 30 5.25 -7.03 -9.21
C ASP A 30 4.70 -8.33 -9.79
N ASN A 31 3.85 -8.23 -10.80
CA ASN A 31 3.20 -9.36 -11.45
C ASN A 31 4.12 -10.12 -12.42
N ASN A 32 5.25 -9.53 -12.83
CA ASN A 32 6.23 -10.21 -13.68
C ASN A 32 7.09 -11.17 -12.87
N THR A 33 7.54 -10.74 -11.69
CA THR A 33 8.45 -11.51 -10.82
C THR A 33 7.74 -12.22 -9.67
N GLY A 34 6.50 -11.82 -9.36
CA GLY A 34 5.77 -12.28 -8.18
C GLY A 34 6.31 -11.73 -6.86
N VAL A 35 7.26 -10.79 -6.91
CA VAL A 35 7.89 -10.22 -5.72
C VAL A 35 7.04 -9.07 -5.16
N THR A 36 6.79 -9.11 -3.86
CA THR A 36 6.16 -7.99 -3.14
C THR A 36 7.23 -7.08 -2.56
N ARG A 37 7.16 -5.79 -2.86
CA ARG A 37 8.03 -4.76 -2.29
C ARG A 37 7.27 -3.85 -1.34
N LEU A 38 7.97 -3.42 -0.30
CA LEU A 38 7.51 -2.44 0.68
C LEU A 38 8.05 -1.07 0.29
N GLU A 39 7.17 -0.10 0.22
CA GLU A 39 7.53 1.29 -0.03
C GLU A 39 7.10 2.16 1.15
N ILE A 40 7.95 3.09 1.57
CA ILE A 40 7.75 3.93 2.76
C ILE A 40 7.78 5.40 2.35
N GLY A 41 6.84 6.20 2.87
CA GLY A 41 6.78 7.64 2.60
C GLY A 41 7.85 8.46 3.36
N PRO A 42 8.08 9.73 2.99
CA PRO A 42 7.25 10.60 2.14
C PRO A 42 7.67 10.58 0.66
N GLN A 43 7.05 9.72 -0.14
CA GLN A 43 7.35 9.57 -1.56
C GLN A 43 6.06 9.42 -2.36
N THR A 44 6.11 9.87 -3.61
CA THR A 44 5.04 9.64 -4.57
C THR A 44 5.46 8.51 -5.50
N ILE A 45 4.63 7.47 -5.57
CA ILE A 45 4.93 6.23 -6.29
C ILE A 45 3.93 6.06 -7.41
N THR A 46 4.46 5.92 -8.63
CA THR A 46 3.65 5.68 -9.81
C THR A 46 3.48 4.17 -9.97
N LEU A 47 2.24 3.68 -9.89
CA LEU A 47 1.96 2.25 -10.06
C LEU A 47 2.02 1.93 -11.56
N GLN A 48 2.91 1.02 -11.96
CA GLN A 48 3.01 0.59 -13.36
C GLN A 48 1.97 -0.48 -13.71
N ASP A 49 1.79 -0.75 -15.01
CA ASP A 49 0.80 -1.73 -15.49
C ASP A 49 1.08 -3.16 -15.03
N ALA A 50 2.37 -3.51 -14.87
CA ALA A 50 2.80 -4.81 -14.36
C ALA A 50 2.86 -4.86 -12.83
N GLU A 51 2.39 -3.82 -12.15
CA GLU A 51 2.46 -3.69 -10.70
C GLU A 51 1.05 -3.57 -10.12
N ARG A 52 0.84 -4.25 -9.00
CA ARG A 52 -0.44 -4.28 -8.33
C ARG A 52 -0.28 -3.82 -6.89
N LEU A 53 -1.03 -2.79 -6.52
CA LEU A 53 -1.14 -2.39 -5.13
C LEU A 53 -1.91 -3.46 -4.36
N ILE A 54 -1.24 -4.13 -3.43
CA ILE A 54 -1.87 -5.15 -2.58
C ILE A 54 -2.27 -4.59 -1.22
N LEU A 55 -1.56 -3.57 -0.73
CA LEU A 55 -1.86 -2.90 0.54
C LEU A 55 -1.96 -1.39 0.32
N LYS A 56 -3.08 -0.80 0.77
CA LYS A 56 -3.29 0.65 0.77
C LYS A 56 -2.33 1.36 1.74
N PRO A 57 -2.07 2.68 1.55
CA PRO A 57 -1.20 3.45 2.44
C PRO A 57 -1.62 3.33 3.91
N THR A 58 -0.80 2.62 4.69
CA THR A 58 -1.05 2.31 6.10
C THR A 58 -0.03 3.02 6.97
N GLN A 59 -0.40 3.47 8.17
CA GLN A 59 0.53 4.11 9.11
C GLN A 59 1.44 3.07 9.77
N ALA A 60 2.72 3.40 9.88
CA ALA A 60 3.72 2.60 10.56
C ALA A 60 3.44 2.56 12.07
N ILE A 61 3.73 1.41 12.68
CA ILE A 61 3.66 1.25 14.13
C ILE A 61 4.90 1.90 14.74
N VAL A 62 4.70 2.92 15.58
CA VAL A 62 5.77 3.57 16.35
C VAL A 62 5.85 2.91 17.71
N VAL A 63 6.95 2.22 17.98
CA VAL A 63 7.23 1.62 19.29
C VAL A 63 8.07 2.62 20.09
N SER A 64 7.54 3.11 21.21
CA SER A 64 8.28 3.94 22.16
C SER A 64 9.25 3.08 23.00
N PRO A 65 10.43 3.61 23.37
CA PRO A 65 11.43 2.90 24.18
C PRO A 65 10.99 2.66 25.63
#